data_AF-A0A5A8EEI6-F1
#
_entry.id   AF-A0A5A8EEI6-F1
#
_cell.length_a   1.000
_cell.length_b   1.000
_cell.length_c   1.000
_cell.angle_alpha   90.00
_cell.angle_beta   90.00
_cell.angle_gamma   90.00
#
_symmetry.space_group_name_H-M   'P 1'
#
loop_
_entity.id
_entity.type
_entity.pdbx_description
1 polymer ?
#
loop_
_entity_poly.entity_id
_entity_poly.type
_entity_poly.pdbx_seq_one_letter_code
_entity_poly.pdbx_strand_id
1 'polypeptide(L)'
;MPAQLLEKSVFAQVAGEAEAEESPKLGQDDLEELACLFAVAGKPKATGFAAKGAGARAGGRKGAGGPAAKAGASRLDAKRVNNVAIGLAQFRKLTPPKRPPTAAPGGPAPPAFRFAYQRALLAAILRGDEAAVPPARLEPLTVLMPSAAEAKAVSAPPLVPEQLAEADLFMWRCTLVPRLPAKLRALVSLHQAAAAAAEGVASCRTLTSACGAITGSAGLRKLVGLVLAVGNAMNRGTAKGDAVGFRLDALLKLRSTKAGDGKTTLLDYVTTTLLRQDEEVAQGVAAALAEADGGRRVLLSELRSRSQQLRADVRAAQTEADREEADVAKAEAEAEAAASSAAAKPGADSADAAAPEPAAATPPPAGGDPMAALLASIRSRGARKGAGSAGAGKPKAQGAASRFPYELPTLADRRAFPGVVRAKLPAAIAEAERLEASVKEAEEAAVTLAEFFAEDPASTTPEHVLSVLASFAAMYRASLATAMRKARAAAKRQ
;
A
#
# COMPACT_ATOMS: atom_id res chain seq x y z
N MET A 1 -23.10 0.20 9.67
CA MET A 1 -22.77 1.63 9.61
C MET A 1 -22.39 2.12 11.00
N PRO A 2 -21.49 3.12 11.13
CA PRO A 2 -21.35 3.88 12.37
C PRO A 2 -22.71 4.45 12.81
N ALA A 3 -23.03 4.41 14.10
CA ALA A 3 -24.34 4.80 14.63
C ALA A 3 -24.77 6.21 14.21
N GLN A 4 -23.81 7.13 14.10
CA GLN A 4 -24.00 8.53 13.72
C GLN A 4 -24.48 8.72 12.26
N LEU A 5 -24.26 7.72 11.40
CA LEU A 5 -24.69 7.76 9.99
C LEU A 5 -26.05 7.07 9.79
N LEU A 6 -26.57 6.35 10.80
CA LEU A 6 -27.86 5.68 10.72
C LEU A 6 -29.03 6.66 10.82
N GLU A 7 -28.94 7.64 11.73
CA GLU A 7 -30.05 8.55 12.11
C GLU A 7 -30.61 9.40 10.95
N LYS A 8 -29.81 9.66 9.90
CA LYS A 8 -30.24 10.44 8.72
C LYS A 8 -30.35 9.59 7.45
N SER A 9 -30.32 8.28 7.58
CA SER A 9 -30.32 7.35 6.45
C SER A 9 -31.66 6.65 6.31
N VAL A 10 -31.91 6.10 5.12
CA VAL A 10 -33.07 5.24 4.83
C VAL A 10 -33.16 4.06 5.82
N PHE A 11 -32.04 3.62 6.40
CA PHE A 11 -32.01 2.55 7.39
C PHE A 11 -32.66 2.92 8.74
N ALA A 12 -32.78 4.21 9.09
CA ALA A 12 -33.54 4.64 10.26
C ALA A 12 -35.05 4.47 10.05
N GLN A 13 -35.54 4.67 8.81
CA GLN A 13 -36.94 4.43 8.44
C GLN A 13 -37.26 2.93 8.48
N VAL A 14 -36.38 2.10 7.91
CA VAL A 14 -36.52 0.64 7.93
C VAL A 14 -36.45 0.06 9.35
N ALA A 15 -35.61 0.61 10.24
CA ALA A 15 -35.56 0.18 11.63
C ALA A 15 -36.83 0.56 12.42
N GLY A 16 -37.43 1.72 12.12
CA GLY A 16 -38.73 2.12 12.68
C GLY A 16 -39.90 1.28 12.17
N GLU A 17 -39.86 0.86 10.90
CA GLU A 17 -40.84 -0.08 10.31
C GLU A 17 -40.63 -1.53 10.79
N ALA A 18 -39.39 -1.92 11.10
CA ALA A 18 -39.04 -3.23 11.68
C ALA A 18 -39.64 -3.45 13.08
N GLU A 19 -39.85 -2.37 13.84
CA GLU A 19 -40.50 -2.40 15.17
C GLU A 19 -42.03 -2.34 15.09
N ALA A 20 -42.61 -2.01 13.93
CA ALA A 20 -44.04 -2.17 13.71
C ALA A 20 -44.40 -3.66 13.58
N GLU A 21 -45.51 -4.11 14.19
CA GLU A 21 -45.93 -5.52 14.23
C GLU A 21 -46.13 -6.19 12.86
N GLU A 22 -46.17 -5.42 11.76
CA GLU A 22 -46.37 -5.90 10.39
C GLU A 22 -45.09 -6.23 9.60
N SER A 23 -43.91 -6.10 10.21
CA SER A 23 -42.68 -6.49 9.51
C SER A 23 -42.63 -8.01 9.28
N PRO A 24 -42.26 -8.48 8.06
CA PRO A 24 -42.15 -9.90 7.76
C PRO A 24 -41.00 -10.51 8.57
N LYS A 25 -41.33 -11.04 9.75
CA LYS A 25 -40.40 -11.81 10.59
C LYS A 25 -40.22 -13.17 9.91
N LEU A 26 -38.98 -13.52 9.58
CA LEU A 26 -38.66 -14.85 9.08
C LEU A 26 -39.12 -15.89 10.11
N GLY A 27 -39.89 -16.88 9.67
CA GLY A 27 -40.28 -18.00 10.50
C GLY A 27 -39.06 -18.81 10.91
N GLN A 28 -39.19 -19.61 11.97
CA GLN A 28 -38.13 -20.51 12.39
C GLN A 28 -37.75 -21.51 11.28
N ASP A 29 -38.74 -21.95 10.49
CA ASP A 29 -38.55 -22.81 9.32
C ASP A 29 -37.76 -22.10 8.20
N ASP A 30 -38.01 -20.81 7.94
CA ASP A 30 -37.26 -20.02 6.96
C ASP A 30 -35.79 -19.83 7.39
N LEU A 31 -35.55 -19.65 8.69
CA LEU A 31 -34.21 -19.56 9.25
C LEU A 31 -33.46 -20.90 9.15
N GLU A 32 -34.14 -22.03 9.33
CA GLU A 32 -33.57 -23.36 9.15
C GLU A 32 -33.28 -23.65 7.67
N GLU A 33 -34.17 -23.25 6.75
CA GLU A 33 -33.94 -23.36 5.31
C GLU A 33 -32.74 -22.51 4.86
N LEU A 34 -32.67 -21.25 5.30
CA LEU A 34 -31.53 -20.37 5.03
C LEU A 34 -30.23 -20.92 5.63
N ALA A 35 -30.27 -21.46 6.85
CA ALA A 35 -29.11 -22.10 7.47
C ALA A 35 -28.63 -23.32 6.68
N CYS A 36 -29.55 -24.08 6.05
CA CYS A 36 -29.23 -25.20 5.18
C CYS A 36 -28.66 -24.75 3.81
N LEU A 37 -29.26 -23.73 3.20
CA LEU A 37 -28.85 -23.19 1.89
C LEU A 37 -27.48 -22.51 1.94
N PHE A 38 -27.19 -21.80 3.03
CA PHE A 38 -25.94 -21.07 3.25
C PHE A 38 -25.02 -21.76 4.27
N ALA A 39 -25.24 -23.06 4.52
CA ALA A 39 -24.44 -23.85 5.45
C ALA A 39 -22.96 -23.77 5.07
N VAL A 40 -22.13 -23.42 6.05
CA VAL A 40 -20.67 -23.43 5.90
C VAL A 40 -20.18 -24.85 5.60
N ALA A 41 -20.79 -25.89 6.16
CA ALA A 41 -20.48 -27.28 5.85
C ALA A 41 -21.20 -27.74 4.56
N GLY A 42 -20.45 -28.30 3.60
CA GLY A 42 -20.99 -28.78 2.32
C GLY A 42 -22.20 -29.70 2.52
N LYS A 43 -23.26 -29.46 1.72
CA LYS A 43 -24.62 -30.03 1.82
C LYS A 43 -24.64 -31.40 2.53
N PRO A 44 -25.39 -31.57 3.65
CA PRO A 44 -25.73 -32.92 4.08
C PRO A 44 -26.44 -33.63 2.93
N LYS A 45 -26.13 -34.91 2.71
CA LYS A 45 -26.84 -35.72 1.73
C LYS A 45 -28.34 -35.64 2.08
N ALA A 46 -29.13 -35.00 1.22
CA ALA A 46 -30.57 -34.95 1.40
C ALA A 46 -31.11 -36.39 1.40
N THR A 47 -31.45 -36.89 2.58
CA THR A 47 -32.35 -38.03 2.71
C THR A 47 -33.74 -37.52 2.38
N GLY A 48 -34.25 -38.01 1.24
CA GLY A 48 -35.56 -37.80 0.63
C GLY A 48 -36.56 -36.86 1.30
N PHE A 49 -36.91 -35.79 0.58
CA PHE A 49 -38.30 -35.36 0.47
C PHE A 49 -38.55 -34.86 -0.96
N ALA A 50 -39.62 -35.36 -1.58
CA ALA A 50 -39.93 -35.16 -2.97
C ALA A 50 -40.55 -33.78 -3.22
N ALA A 51 -39.86 -32.91 -3.96
CA ALA A 51 -40.45 -31.71 -4.51
C ALA A 51 -41.15 -32.05 -5.84
N LYS A 52 -42.48 -32.14 -5.81
CA LYS A 52 -43.34 -32.15 -7.00
C LYS A 52 -43.41 -30.72 -7.56
N GLY A 53 -43.06 -30.57 -8.84
CA GLY A 53 -43.69 -29.64 -9.78
C GLY A 53 -43.12 -28.22 -9.88
N ALA A 54 -42.47 -27.93 -11.01
CA ALA A 54 -42.88 -26.93 -12.00
C ALA A 54 -41.76 -26.78 -13.03
N GLY A 55 -42.06 -27.12 -14.28
CA GLY A 55 -41.11 -27.09 -15.38
C GLY A 55 -40.79 -25.68 -15.85
N ALA A 56 -39.51 -25.44 -16.14
CA ALA A 56 -39.09 -24.43 -17.09
C ALA A 56 -37.87 -24.97 -17.86
N ARG A 57 -38.07 -25.23 -19.15
CA ARG A 57 -37.02 -25.54 -20.12
C ARG A 57 -36.13 -24.32 -20.30
N ALA A 58 -34.83 -24.48 -20.12
CA ALA A 58 -33.82 -23.65 -20.79
C ALA A 58 -32.58 -24.50 -21.08
N GLY A 59 -32.34 -24.73 -22.37
CA GLY A 59 -31.18 -25.47 -22.86
C GLY A 59 -29.90 -24.64 -22.71
N GLY A 60 -28.90 -25.23 -22.07
CA GLY A 60 -27.55 -24.68 -21.98
C GLY A 60 -26.53 -25.82 -22.08
N ARG A 61 -25.75 -25.80 -23.16
CA ARG A 61 -24.66 -26.71 -23.51
C ARG A 61 -23.78 -27.09 -22.29
N LYS A 62 -23.68 -28.39 -21.99
CA LYS A 62 -22.67 -28.95 -21.08
C LYS A 62 -21.28 -28.87 -21.75
N GLY A 63 -20.47 -27.90 -21.32
CA GLY A 63 -19.02 -27.98 -21.45
C GLY A 63 -18.47 -28.95 -20.41
N ALA A 64 -17.58 -29.85 -20.83
CA ALA A 64 -16.95 -30.85 -19.98
C ALA A 64 -16.03 -30.18 -18.94
N GLY A 65 -16.49 -30.07 -17.70
CA GLY A 65 -15.68 -29.72 -16.54
C GLY A 65 -15.12 -30.99 -15.88
N GLY A 66 -13.79 -31.03 -15.71
CA GLY A 66 -13.08 -32.10 -15.01
C GLY A 66 -13.55 -32.30 -13.56
N PRO A 67 -13.11 -33.39 -12.89
CA PRO A 67 -13.72 -33.88 -11.66
C PRO A 67 -13.65 -32.84 -10.54
N ALA A 68 -14.81 -32.38 -10.08
CA ALA A 68 -14.97 -31.51 -8.93
C ALA A 68 -14.46 -32.22 -7.66
N ALA A 69 -13.30 -31.79 -7.16
CA ALA A 69 -12.87 -32.12 -5.81
C ALA A 69 -13.92 -31.61 -4.83
N LYS A 70 -14.43 -32.48 -3.95
CA LYS A 70 -15.43 -32.15 -2.92
C LYS A 70 -15.10 -30.80 -2.25
N ALA A 71 -15.99 -29.82 -2.41
CA ALA A 71 -15.85 -28.50 -1.85
C ALA A 71 -15.79 -28.61 -0.32
N GLY A 72 -14.66 -28.22 0.26
CA GLY A 72 -14.55 -27.99 1.69
C GLY A 72 -15.45 -26.82 2.09
N ALA A 73 -15.83 -26.79 3.35
CA ALA A 73 -16.60 -25.71 3.93
C ALA A 73 -15.91 -24.36 3.70
N SER A 74 -16.60 -23.37 3.12
CA SER A 74 -16.05 -22.02 2.91
C SER A 74 -16.84 -20.99 3.71
N ARG A 75 -16.10 -20.13 4.40
CA ARG A 75 -16.56 -19.02 5.23
C ARG A 75 -16.36 -17.67 4.55
N LEU A 76 -15.65 -17.68 3.41
CA LEU A 76 -15.44 -16.53 2.56
C LEU A 76 -16.52 -16.48 1.47
N ASP A 77 -16.80 -15.29 0.96
CA ASP A 77 -17.69 -15.17 -0.19
C ASP A 77 -17.06 -15.80 -1.45
N ALA A 78 -17.91 -16.27 -2.36
CA ALA A 78 -17.47 -16.99 -3.55
C ALA A 78 -16.51 -16.19 -4.46
N LYS A 79 -16.68 -14.86 -4.54
CA LYS A 79 -15.81 -14.00 -5.35
C LYS A 79 -14.42 -13.93 -4.72
N ARG A 80 -14.34 -13.77 -3.40
CA ARG A 80 -13.07 -13.76 -2.68
C ARG A 80 -12.36 -15.11 -2.74
N VAL A 81 -13.08 -16.22 -2.57
CA VAL A 81 -12.53 -17.58 -2.75
C VAL A 81 -11.89 -17.73 -4.12
N ASN A 82 -12.57 -17.30 -5.18
CA ASN A 82 -12.06 -17.37 -6.54
C ASN A 82 -10.81 -16.49 -6.74
N ASN A 83 -10.82 -15.25 -6.25
CA ASN A 83 -9.68 -14.34 -6.36
C ASN A 83 -8.43 -14.89 -5.65
N VAL A 84 -8.61 -15.45 -4.45
CA VAL A 84 -7.53 -16.09 -3.70
C VAL A 84 -7.02 -17.32 -4.44
N ALA A 85 -7.90 -18.18 -4.93
CA ALA A 85 -7.51 -19.37 -5.69
C ALA A 85 -6.72 -19.03 -6.96
N ILE A 86 -7.14 -18.02 -7.72
CA ILE A 86 -6.42 -17.52 -8.91
C ILE A 86 -5.05 -16.99 -8.49
N GLY A 87 -4.99 -16.13 -7.48
CA GLY A 87 -3.75 -15.54 -7.00
C GLY A 87 -2.73 -16.57 -6.47
N LEU A 88 -3.22 -17.69 -5.90
CA LEU A 88 -2.39 -18.76 -5.37
C LEU A 88 -1.95 -19.79 -6.43
N ALA A 89 -2.63 -19.88 -7.57
CA ALA A 89 -2.38 -20.90 -8.59
C ALA A 89 -0.90 -20.92 -9.06
N GLN A 90 -0.27 -19.77 -9.14
CA GLN A 90 1.13 -19.59 -9.55
C GLN A 90 2.16 -20.15 -8.53
N PHE A 91 1.77 -20.37 -7.28
CA PHE A 91 2.65 -20.82 -6.20
C PHE A 91 2.53 -22.32 -5.91
N ARG A 92 1.63 -23.03 -6.58
CA ARG A 92 1.38 -24.47 -6.36
C ARG A 92 2.61 -25.36 -6.62
N LYS A 93 3.61 -24.86 -7.34
CA LYS A 93 4.87 -25.55 -7.63
C LYS A 93 5.96 -25.38 -6.55
N LEU A 94 5.73 -24.55 -5.52
CA LEU A 94 6.71 -24.28 -4.46
C LEU A 94 7.01 -25.47 -3.54
N THR A 95 6.37 -26.62 -3.74
CA THR A 95 6.58 -27.83 -2.91
C THR A 95 6.95 -28.99 -3.82
N PRO A 96 7.91 -29.85 -3.42
CA PRO A 96 8.39 -30.93 -4.28
C PRO A 96 7.30 -31.96 -4.60
N PRO A 97 7.37 -32.60 -5.78
CA PRO A 97 6.64 -33.83 -6.06
C PRO A 97 7.35 -34.97 -5.34
N LYS A 98 6.88 -35.37 -4.15
CA LYS A 98 7.13 -36.73 -3.63
C LYS A 98 6.09 -37.09 -2.58
N ARG A 99 5.16 -37.94 -3.03
CA ARG A 99 4.28 -38.73 -2.17
C ARG A 99 5.18 -39.62 -1.29
N PRO A 100 4.92 -39.77 0.03
CA PRO A 100 5.66 -40.73 0.84
C PRO A 100 5.43 -42.15 0.26
N PRO A 101 6.46 -43.02 0.25
CA PRO A 101 6.39 -44.36 -0.33
C PRO A 101 5.34 -45.28 0.31
N THR A 102 4.77 -44.88 1.45
CA THR A 102 3.75 -45.63 2.20
C THR A 102 2.30 -45.34 1.79
N ALA A 103 2.05 -44.36 0.91
CA ALA A 103 0.69 -44.05 0.46
C ALA A 103 0.30 -44.90 -0.78
N ALA A 104 -0.69 -45.77 -0.64
CA ALA A 104 -1.19 -46.67 -1.69
C ALA A 104 -1.53 -45.91 -3.00
N PRO A 105 -1.05 -46.35 -4.19
CA PRO A 105 -1.36 -45.73 -5.50
C PRO A 105 -2.88 -45.53 -5.69
N GLY A 106 -3.33 -44.28 -5.83
CA GLY A 106 -4.73 -43.93 -6.14
C GLY A 106 -5.58 -43.31 -5.02
N GLY A 107 -5.15 -43.31 -3.76
CA GLY A 107 -5.87 -42.64 -2.66
C GLY A 107 -5.64 -41.10 -2.59
N PRO A 108 -6.62 -40.31 -2.07
CA PRO A 108 -6.42 -38.89 -1.82
C PRO A 108 -5.18 -38.69 -0.94
N ALA A 109 -4.33 -37.72 -1.28
CA ALA A 109 -3.16 -37.40 -0.46
C ALA A 109 -3.61 -37.15 0.99
N PRO A 110 -2.85 -37.60 2.01
CA PRO A 110 -3.18 -37.33 3.40
C PRO A 110 -3.47 -35.84 3.62
N PRO A 111 -4.34 -35.45 4.57
CA PRO A 111 -4.66 -34.05 4.84
C PRO A 111 -3.41 -33.16 5.00
N ALA A 112 -2.31 -33.71 5.52
CA ALA A 112 -1.00 -33.07 5.66
C ALA A 112 -0.34 -32.58 4.34
N PHE A 113 -0.74 -33.12 3.18
CA PHE A 113 -0.20 -32.74 1.86
C PHE A 113 -1.10 -31.75 1.10
N ARG A 114 -2.35 -31.52 1.56
CA ARG A 114 -3.24 -30.58 0.89
C ARG A 114 -2.74 -29.16 1.08
N PHE A 115 -2.42 -28.51 -0.04
CA PHE A 115 -1.96 -27.12 -0.11
C PHE A 115 -0.70 -26.84 0.73
N ALA A 116 0.24 -27.80 0.80
CA ALA A 116 1.52 -27.63 1.50
C ALA A 116 2.33 -26.42 1.00
N TYR A 117 2.15 -26.05 -0.27
CA TYR A 117 2.78 -24.88 -0.89
C TYR A 117 2.46 -23.56 -0.20
N GLN A 118 1.29 -23.42 0.44
CA GLN A 118 0.94 -22.19 1.15
C GLN A 118 1.86 -21.96 2.36
N ARG A 119 2.31 -23.04 3.01
CA ARG A 119 3.28 -22.95 4.11
C ARG A 119 4.65 -22.56 3.59
N ALA A 120 5.10 -23.25 2.52
CA ALA A 120 6.35 -22.92 1.84
C ALA A 120 6.38 -21.47 1.35
N LEU A 121 5.25 -20.97 0.84
CA LEU A 121 5.07 -19.58 0.43
C LEU A 121 5.24 -18.60 1.61
N LEU A 122 4.55 -18.81 2.73
CA LEU A 122 4.67 -17.94 3.91
C LEU A 122 6.10 -17.95 4.48
N ALA A 123 6.73 -19.12 4.51
CA ALA A 123 8.11 -19.25 4.97
C ALA A 123 9.09 -18.58 4.00
N ALA A 124 8.89 -18.71 2.68
CA ALA A 124 9.68 -18.03 1.66
C ALA A 124 9.56 -16.50 1.76
N ILE A 125 8.37 -15.97 2.04
CA ILE A 125 8.16 -14.54 2.28
C ILE A 125 8.98 -14.07 3.48
N LEU A 126 8.93 -14.78 4.62
CA LEU A 126 9.65 -14.39 5.83
C LEU A 126 11.17 -14.50 5.67
N ARG A 127 11.65 -15.50 4.93
CA ARG A 127 13.07 -15.67 4.60
C ARG A 127 13.56 -14.74 3.50
N GLY A 128 12.68 -13.99 2.83
CA GLY A 128 13.06 -13.15 1.69
C GLY A 128 13.60 -13.96 0.50
N ASP A 129 13.08 -15.16 0.27
CA ASP A 129 13.54 -16.03 -0.81
C ASP A 129 12.98 -15.55 -2.15
N GLU A 130 13.78 -14.73 -2.85
CA GLU A 130 13.43 -14.15 -4.15
C GLU A 130 13.30 -15.20 -5.28
N ALA A 131 13.94 -16.37 -5.14
CA ALA A 131 13.84 -17.44 -6.14
C ALA A 131 12.47 -18.15 -6.04
N ALA A 132 12.00 -18.37 -4.83
CA ALA A 132 10.66 -18.91 -4.57
C ALA A 132 9.57 -17.86 -4.84
N VAL A 133 9.76 -16.62 -4.37
CA VAL A 133 8.78 -15.53 -4.49
C VAL A 133 9.46 -14.31 -5.12
N PRO A 134 9.45 -14.22 -6.45
CA PRO A 134 9.99 -13.06 -7.15
C PRO A 134 9.32 -11.76 -6.70
N PRO A 135 10.05 -10.62 -6.68
CA PRO A 135 9.50 -9.32 -6.26
C PRO A 135 8.21 -8.92 -6.98
N ALA A 136 8.11 -9.19 -8.29
CA ALA A 136 6.91 -8.93 -9.10
C ALA A 136 5.65 -9.69 -8.62
N ARG A 137 5.83 -10.76 -7.84
CA ARG A 137 4.74 -11.55 -7.27
C ARG A 137 4.40 -11.19 -5.82
N LEU A 138 5.24 -10.38 -5.15
CA LEU A 138 4.97 -9.92 -3.78
C LEU A 138 3.83 -8.90 -3.72
N GLU A 139 3.76 -7.99 -4.68
CA GLU A 139 2.73 -6.95 -4.71
C GLU A 139 1.31 -7.53 -4.86
N PRO A 140 1.02 -8.46 -5.79
CA PRO A 140 -0.28 -9.13 -5.84
C PRO A 140 -0.67 -9.84 -4.53
N LEU A 141 0.31 -10.39 -3.79
CA LEU A 141 0.06 -11.05 -2.50
C LEU A 141 -0.44 -10.08 -1.44
N THR A 142 -0.06 -8.79 -1.49
CA THR A 142 -0.57 -7.77 -0.55
C THR A 142 -2.09 -7.62 -0.63
N VAL A 143 -2.66 -7.72 -1.84
CA VAL A 143 -4.11 -7.61 -2.10
C VAL A 143 -4.86 -8.88 -1.67
N LEU A 144 -4.17 -10.02 -1.61
CA LEU A 144 -4.72 -11.28 -1.13
C LEU A 144 -4.73 -11.41 0.38
N MET A 145 -4.13 -10.48 1.12
CA MET A 145 -4.13 -10.52 2.58
C MET A 145 -5.54 -10.42 3.16
N PRO A 146 -5.84 -11.14 4.26
CA PRO A 146 -7.17 -11.12 4.86
C PRO A 146 -7.48 -9.76 5.46
N SER A 147 -8.70 -9.27 5.25
CA SER A 147 -9.25 -8.14 6.01
C SER A 147 -9.50 -8.54 7.47
N ALA A 148 -9.68 -7.55 8.35
CA ALA A 148 -10.00 -7.83 9.77
C ALA A 148 -11.27 -8.67 9.95
N ALA A 149 -12.28 -8.45 9.09
CA ALA A 149 -13.52 -9.22 9.09
C ALA A 149 -13.29 -10.66 8.61
N GLU A 150 -12.53 -10.84 7.52
CA GLU A 150 -12.18 -12.16 6.98
C GLU A 150 -11.34 -12.96 7.98
N ALA A 151 -10.33 -12.33 8.59
CA ALA A 151 -9.48 -12.94 9.61
C ALA A 151 -10.30 -13.47 10.80
N LYS A 152 -11.31 -12.71 11.23
CA LYS A 152 -12.24 -13.13 12.28
C LYS A 152 -13.13 -14.30 11.82
N ALA A 153 -13.67 -14.25 10.61
CA ALA A 153 -14.53 -15.29 10.07
C ALA A 153 -13.80 -16.64 9.92
N VAL A 154 -12.60 -16.65 9.34
CA VAL A 154 -11.82 -17.88 9.15
C VAL A 154 -11.27 -18.45 10.45
N SER A 155 -11.17 -17.63 11.51
CA SER A 155 -10.69 -18.05 12.84
C SER A 155 -11.81 -18.41 13.82
N ALA A 156 -13.09 -18.31 13.43
CA ALA A 156 -14.22 -18.57 14.32
C ALA A 156 -14.35 -20.07 14.70
N PRO A 157 -14.62 -20.43 15.97
CA PRO A 157 -14.90 -21.82 16.35
C PRO A 157 -16.29 -22.28 15.88
N PRO A 158 -16.51 -23.59 15.61
CA PRO A 158 -15.52 -24.67 15.65
C PRO A 158 -14.56 -24.59 14.45
N LEU A 159 -13.26 -24.62 14.71
CA LEU A 159 -12.22 -24.49 13.68
C LEU A 159 -11.53 -25.85 13.49
N VAL A 160 -11.71 -26.44 12.31
CA VAL A 160 -11.01 -27.66 11.88
C VAL A 160 -10.26 -27.33 10.58
N PRO A 161 -8.97 -26.95 10.66
CA PRO A 161 -8.21 -26.47 9.50
C PRO A 161 -8.24 -27.41 8.28
N GLU A 162 -8.31 -28.72 8.51
CA GLU A 162 -8.32 -29.76 7.48
C GLU A 162 -9.62 -29.80 6.66
N GLN A 163 -10.69 -29.20 7.18
CA GLN A 163 -12.00 -29.13 6.52
C GLN A 163 -12.20 -27.82 5.73
N LEU A 164 -11.30 -26.84 5.91
CA LEU A 164 -11.36 -25.56 5.20
C LEU A 164 -11.05 -25.74 3.70
N ALA A 165 -11.75 -24.97 2.87
CA ALA A 165 -11.40 -24.85 1.46
C ALA A 165 -10.00 -24.19 1.28
N GLU A 166 -9.42 -24.31 0.07
CA GLU A 166 -8.05 -23.82 -0.22
C GLU A 166 -7.84 -22.35 0.16
N ALA A 167 -8.81 -21.50 -0.17
CA ALA A 167 -8.77 -20.07 0.10
C ALA A 167 -8.91 -19.76 1.59
N ASP A 168 -9.89 -20.35 2.26
CA ASP A 168 -10.11 -20.22 3.71
C ASP A 168 -8.90 -20.67 4.51
N LEU A 169 -8.29 -21.79 4.11
CA LEU A 169 -7.08 -22.32 4.74
C LEU A 169 -5.89 -21.35 4.57
N PHE A 170 -5.73 -20.75 3.39
CA PHE A 170 -4.70 -19.75 3.16
C PHE A 170 -4.90 -18.50 4.01
N MET A 171 -6.13 -17.96 4.03
CA MET A 171 -6.48 -16.78 4.82
C MET A 171 -6.25 -17.04 6.30
N TRP A 172 -6.66 -18.20 6.80
CA TRP A 172 -6.38 -18.61 8.17
C TRP A 172 -4.87 -18.72 8.44
N ARG A 173 -4.09 -19.35 7.56
CA ARG A 173 -2.63 -19.42 7.71
C ARG A 173 -1.96 -18.04 7.75
N CYS A 174 -2.49 -17.07 7.02
CA CYS A 174 -2.02 -15.68 7.06
C CYS A 174 -2.26 -15.03 8.43
N THR A 175 -3.34 -15.36 9.15
CA THR A 175 -3.61 -14.78 10.48
C THR A 175 -2.64 -15.29 11.54
N LEU A 176 -2.01 -16.43 11.30
CA LEU A 176 -1.05 -17.02 12.21
C LEU A 176 0.32 -16.34 12.18
N VAL A 177 0.61 -15.57 11.12
CA VAL A 177 1.82 -14.76 11.02
C VAL A 177 1.49 -13.33 11.46
N PRO A 178 2.06 -12.87 12.59
CA PRO A 178 1.80 -11.52 13.08
C PRO A 178 2.18 -10.48 12.03
N ARG A 179 1.28 -9.52 11.78
CA ARG A 179 1.53 -8.37 10.90
C ARG A 179 2.04 -8.73 9.49
N LEU A 180 1.70 -9.90 8.95
CA LEU A 180 2.09 -10.31 7.60
C LEU A 180 1.84 -9.24 6.51
N PRO A 181 0.72 -8.49 6.50
CA PRO A 181 0.52 -7.42 5.51
C PRO A 181 1.53 -6.27 5.64
N ALA A 182 2.02 -5.96 6.84
CA ALA A 182 3.07 -4.97 7.04
C ALA A 182 4.42 -5.50 6.55
N LYS A 183 4.74 -6.78 6.84
CA LYS A 183 5.96 -7.44 6.36
C LYS A 183 6.04 -7.51 4.84
N LEU A 184 4.95 -7.88 4.18
CA LEU A 184 4.87 -7.89 2.72
C LEU A 184 5.08 -6.49 2.13
N ARG A 185 4.42 -5.47 2.69
CA ARG A 185 4.62 -4.08 2.24
C ARG A 185 6.06 -3.62 2.44
N ALA A 186 6.71 -3.98 3.54
CA ALA A 186 8.12 -3.68 3.79
C ALA A 186 9.03 -4.34 2.74
N LEU A 187 8.80 -5.60 2.39
CA LEU A 187 9.60 -6.27 1.35
C LEU A 187 9.39 -5.65 -0.03
N VAL A 188 8.13 -5.36 -0.39
CA VAL A 188 7.78 -4.69 -1.66
C VAL A 188 8.46 -3.32 -1.75
N SER A 189 8.35 -2.49 -0.72
CA SER A 189 8.93 -1.15 -0.72
C SER A 189 10.45 -1.19 -0.82
N LEU A 190 11.13 -2.09 -0.09
CA LEU A 190 12.58 -2.24 -0.18
C LEU A 190 13.04 -2.69 -1.57
N HIS A 191 12.26 -3.55 -2.26
CA HIS A 191 12.58 -3.94 -3.63
C HIS A 191 12.34 -2.83 -4.65
N GLN A 192 11.29 -2.03 -4.46
CA GLN A 192 10.91 -0.97 -5.39
C GLN A 192 11.66 0.35 -5.13
N ALA A 193 12.30 0.52 -3.96
CA ALA A 193 12.94 1.77 -3.53
C ALA A 193 13.89 2.36 -4.58
N ALA A 194 14.79 1.54 -5.14
CA ALA A 194 15.76 2.01 -6.13
C ALA A 194 15.10 2.47 -7.44
N ALA A 195 14.11 1.71 -7.94
CA ALA A 195 13.40 2.06 -9.16
C ALA A 195 12.56 3.33 -8.97
N ALA A 196 11.84 3.43 -7.84
CA ALA A 196 11.05 4.60 -7.48
C ALA A 196 11.90 5.86 -7.31
N ALA A 197 13.05 5.74 -6.64
CA ALA A 197 14.02 6.82 -6.51
C ALA A 197 14.58 7.25 -7.87
N ALA A 198 14.98 6.31 -8.72
CA ALA A 198 15.53 6.61 -10.04
C ALA A 198 14.53 7.36 -10.95
N GLU A 199 13.25 6.94 -10.95
CA GLU A 199 12.20 7.64 -11.70
C GLU A 199 11.98 9.07 -11.17
N GLY A 200 11.93 9.23 -9.85
CA GLY A 200 11.79 10.55 -9.22
C GLY A 200 13.00 11.46 -9.51
N VAL A 201 14.22 10.94 -9.39
CA VAL A 201 15.46 11.68 -9.67
C VAL A 201 15.54 12.09 -11.15
N ALA A 202 15.13 11.21 -12.08
CA ALA A 202 15.09 11.56 -13.50
C ALA A 202 14.11 12.70 -13.79
N SER A 203 12.97 12.71 -13.09
CA SER A 203 11.97 13.77 -13.17
C SER A 203 12.48 15.09 -12.58
N CYS A 204 13.14 15.04 -11.41
CA CYS A 204 13.85 16.19 -10.83
C CYS A 204 14.89 16.76 -11.80
N ARG A 205 15.73 15.91 -12.40
CA ARG A 205 16.75 16.35 -13.37
C ARG A 205 16.13 17.02 -14.59
N THR A 206 15.00 16.53 -15.07
CA THR A 206 14.28 17.14 -16.20
C THR A 206 13.81 18.55 -15.84
N LEU A 207 13.26 18.74 -14.63
CA LEU A 207 12.83 20.04 -14.14
C LEU A 207 14.03 20.99 -13.93
N THR A 208 15.07 20.56 -13.22
CA THR A 208 16.28 21.36 -12.97
C THR A 208 16.99 21.75 -14.26
N SER A 209 17.09 20.83 -15.23
CA SER A 209 17.65 21.10 -16.57
C SER A 209 16.85 22.16 -17.31
N ALA A 210 15.51 22.06 -17.29
CA ALA A 210 14.65 23.06 -17.92
C ALA A 210 14.81 24.44 -17.27
N CYS A 211 14.76 24.51 -15.94
CA CYS A 211 14.98 25.75 -15.21
C CYS A 211 16.35 26.35 -15.53
N GLY A 212 17.43 25.56 -15.46
CA GLY A 212 18.80 25.99 -15.72
C GLY A 212 19.04 26.42 -17.18
N ALA A 213 18.46 25.73 -18.16
CA ALA A 213 18.56 26.10 -19.57
C ALA A 213 17.93 27.48 -19.84
N ILE A 214 16.79 27.76 -19.20
CA ILE A 214 16.07 29.04 -19.34
C ILE A 214 16.83 30.17 -18.63
N THR A 215 17.16 30.00 -17.34
CA THR A 215 17.83 31.03 -16.55
C THR A 215 19.27 31.25 -16.98
N GLY A 216 19.93 30.23 -17.54
CA GLY A 216 21.29 30.31 -18.09
C GLY A 216 21.37 31.00 -19.45
N SER A 217 20.26 31.06 -20.21
CA SER A 217 20.29 31.51 -21.62
C SER A 217 20.55 33.02 -21.76
N ALA A 218 21.78 33.37 -22.18
CA ALA A 218 22.13 34.74 -22.54
C ALA A 218 21.34 35.24 -23.76
N GLY A 219 21.04 34.34 -24.70
CA GLY A 219 20.22 34.66 -25.87
C GLY A 219 18.79 35.02 -25.48
N LEU A 220 18.19 34.31 -24.52
CA LEU A 220 16.84 34.62 -24.05
C LEU A 220 16.79 35.99 -23.37
N ARG A 221 17.81 36.32 -22.56
CA ARG A 221 17.96 37.67 -21.98
C ARG A 221 18.04 38.74 -23.07
N LYS A 222 18.83 38.52 -24.12
CA LYS A 222 18.95 39.43 -25.26
C LYS A 222 17.63 39.58 -26.02
N LEU A 223 16.90 38.49 -26.23
CA LEU A 223 15.57 38.51 -26.85
C LEU A 223 14.58 39.34 -26.03
N VAL A 224 14.49 39.08 -24.72
CA VAL A 224 13.58 39.81 -23.81
C VAL A 224 13.95 41.30 -23.77
N GLY A 225 15.24 41.63 -23.73
CA GLY A 225 15.71 43.02 -23.82
C GLY A 225 15.33 43.70 -25.14
N LEU A 226 15.43 42.99 -26.26
CA LEU A 226 15.00 43.50 -27.56
C LEU A 226 13.48 43.73 -27.61
N VAL A 227 12.69 42.81 -27.05
CA VAL A 227 11.24 42.98 -26.91
C VAL A 227 10.91 44.22 -26.08
N LEU A 228 11.61 44.44 -24.96
CA LEU A 228 11.41 45.61 -24.11
C LEU A 228 11.74 46.92 -24.86
N ALA A 229 12.89 46.96 -25.55
CA ALA A 229 13.32 48.13 -26.31
C ALA A 229 12.32 48.49 -27.44
N VAL A 230 11.87 47.49 -28.20
CA VAL A 230 10.88 47.70 -29.26
C VAL A 230 9.53 48.11 -28.67
N GLY A 231 9.10 47.47 -27.58
CA GLY A 231 7.87 47.82 -26.86
C GLY A 231 7.86 49.27 -26.36
N ASN A 232 8.95 49.72 -25.74
CA ASN A 232 9.09 51.10 -25.26
C ASN A 232 9.11 52.11 -26.41
N ALA A 233 9.74 51.78 -27.54
CA ALA A 233 9.72 52.63 -28.73
C ALA A 233 8.30 52.75 -29.31
N MET A 234 7.56 51.65 -29.39
CA MET A 234 6.18 51.62 -29.92
C MET A 234 5.18 52.32 -29.00
N ASN A 235 5.38 52.25 -27.68
CA ASN A 235 4.46 52.79 -26.68
C ASN A 235 4.88 54.17 -26.15
N ARG A 236 5.82 54.86 -26.81
CA ARG A 236 6.31 56.18 -26.39
C ARG A 236 5.16 57.16 -26.21
N GLY A 237 5.14 57.87 -25.08
CA GLY A 237 4.09 58.85 -24.76
C GLY A 237 2.76 58.24 -24.27
N THR A 238 2.71 56.92 -24.07
CA THR A 238 1.56 56.24 -23.43
C THR A 238 1.93 55.77 -22.03
N ALA A 239 0.94 55.39 -21.21
CA ALA A 239 1.16 54.79 -19.89
C ALA A 239 1.95 53.46 -19.90
N LYS A 240 2.15 52.86 -21.09
CA LYS A 240 2.96 51.64 -21.29
C LYS A 240 4.34 51.92 -21.89
N GLY A 241 4.71 53.20 -22.07
CA GLY A 241 6.05 53.62 -22.47
C GLY A 241 7.02 53.61 -21.29
N ASP A 242 8.32 53.68 -21.59
CA ASP A 242 9.42 53.78 -20.61
C ASP A 242 9.38 52.71 -19.48
N ALA A 243 8.90 51.51 -19.81
CA ALA A 243 8.85 50.40 -18.88
C ALA A 243 10.26 49.84 -18.61
N VAL A 244 10.51 49.43 -17.36
CA VAL A 244 11.75 48.72 -16.95
C VAL A 244 11.67 47.21 -17.16
N GLY A 245 10.47 46.67 -17.38
CA GLY A 245 10.21 45.25 -17.60
C GLY A 245 8.75 45.01 -17.96
N PHE A 246 8.41 43.75 -18.27
CA PHE A 246 7.04 43.33 -18.56
C PHE A 246 6.77 41.93 -18.01
N ARG A 247 5.50 41.64 -17.71
CA ARG A 247 5.08 40.32 -17.21
C ARG A 247 5.27 39.22 -18.25
N LEU A 248 5.57 38.00 -17.82
CA LEU A 248 5.88 36.86 -18.68
C LEU A 248 4.82 36.62 -19.77
N ASP A 249 3.54 36.72 -19.43
CA ASP A 249 2.41 36.57 -20.36
C ASP A 249 2.43 37.53 -21.55
N ALA A 250 3.13 38.66 -21.46
CA ALA A 250 3.25 39.60 -22.57
C ALA A 250 4.01 38.97 -23.76
N LEU A 251 4.87 37.98 -23.53
CA LEU A 251 5.55 37.24 -24.61
C LEU A 251 4.55 36.57 -25.55
N LEU A 252 3.42 36.07 -25.01
CA LEU A 252 2.39 35.42 -25.82
C LEU A 252 1.64 36.41 -26.73
N LYS A 253 1.65 37.70 -26.38
CA LYS A 253 0.96 38.77 -27.13
C LYS A 253 1.77 39.25 -28.33
N LEU A 254 3.06 38.93 -28.43
CA LEU A 254 3.93 39.38 -29.53
C LEU A 254 3.47 38.89 -30.91
N ARG A 255 2.76 37.76 -30.96
CA ARG A 255 2.17 37.23 -32.20
C ARG A 255 0.90 37.98 -32.63
N SER A 256 0.23 38.66 -31.70
CA SER A 256 -1.02 39.39 -31.98
C SER A 256 -0.77 40.78 -32.59
N THR A 257 0.37 41.40 -32.27
CA THR A 257 0.76 42.70 -32.81
C THR A 257 1.33 42.53 -34.21
N LYS A 258 0.71 43.16 -35.21
CA LYS A 258 1.10 43.07 -36.62
C LYS A 258 1.56 44.42 -37.15
N ALA A 259 2.49 44.38 -38.11
CA ALA A 259 2.86 45.53 -38.91
C ALA A 259 1.71 45.95 -39.85
N GLY A 260 1.85 47.11 -40.49
CA GLY A 260 0.84 47.65 -41.42
C GLY A 260 0.54 46.74 -42.62
N ASP A 261 1.40 45.77 -42.92
CA ASP A 261 1.19 44.75 -43.96
C ASP A 261 0.19 43.65 -43.55
N GLY A 262 -0.23 43.60 -42.28
CA GLY A 262 -1.13 42.58 -41.72
C GLY A 262 -0.55 41.17 -41.66
N LYS A 263 0.71 40.98 -42.08
CA LYS A 263 1.38 39.68 -42.27
C LYS A 263 2.55 39.48 -41.30
N THR A 264 3.36 40.51 -41.10
CA THR A 264 4.56 40.43 -40.25
C THR A 264 4.17 40.73 -38.81
N THR A 265 4.40 39.79 -37.89
CA THR A 265 4.14 40.01 -36.47
C THR A 265 5.33 40.68 -35.79
N LEU A 266 5.12 41.27 -34.61
CA LEU A 266 6.19 41.81 -33.78
C LEU A 266 7.21 40.72 -33.42
N LEU A 267 6.74 39.49 -33.17
CA LEU A 267 7.62 38.35 -32.94
C LEU A 267 8.51 38.04 -34.16
N ASP A 268 7.95 38.09 -35.37
CA ASP A 268 8.73 37.88 -36.61
C ASP A 268 9.81 38.95 -36.79
N TYR A 269 9.48 40.20 -36.48
CA TYR A 269 10.43 41.32 -36.53
C TYR A 269 11.57 41.15 -35.53
N VAL A 270 11.25 40.88 -34.26
CA VAL A 270 12.24 40.69 -33.18
C VAL A 270 13.14 39.48 -33.48
N THR A 271 12.55 38.36 -33.94
CA THR A 271 13.30 37.14 -34.27
C THR A 271 14.23 37.36 -35.47
N THR A 272 13.75 38.04 -36.51
CA THR A 272 14.58 38.37 -37.69
C THR A 272 15.70 39.33 -37.32
N THR A 273 15.44 40.29 -36.44
CA THR A 273 16.46 41.23 -35.95
C THR A 273 17.54 40.50 -35.15
N LEU A 274 17.15 39.60 -34.25
CA LEU A 274 18.10 38.81 -33.48
C LEU A 274 18.93 37.89 -34.39
N LEU A 275 18.29 37.20 -35.35
CA LEU A 275 18.96 36.34 -36.33
C LEU A 275 19.99 37.10 -37.18
N ARG A 276 19.69 38.35 -37.57
CA ARG A 276 20.62 39.20 -38.34
C ARG A 276 21.79 39.71 -37.51
N GLN A 277 21.61 39.88 -36.20
CA GLN A 277 22.67 40.28 -35.30
C GLN A 277 23.60 39.11 -34.99
N ASP A 278 23.03 37.94 -34.70
CA ASP A 278 23.74 36.76 -34.27
C ASP A 278 22.87 35.51 -34.47
N GLU A 279 23.23 34.68 -35.45
CA GLU A 279 22.49 33.47 -35.78
C GLU A 279 22.62 32.39 -34.70
N GLU A 280 23.80 32.25 -34.09
CA GLU A 280 24.05 31.27 -33.05
C GLU A 280 23.20 31.58 -31.82
N VAL A 281 23.13 32.86 -31.44
CA VAL A 281 22.28 33.31 -30.32
C VAL A 281 20.80 33.06 -30.61
N ALA A 282 20.32 33.34 -31.82
CA ALA A 282 18.92 33.08 -32.19
C ALA A 282 18.56 31.59 -32.13
N GLN A 283 19.47 30.71 -32.58
CA GLN A 283 19.30 29.27 -32.45
C GLN A 283 19.37 28.80 -31.00
N GLY A 284 20.30 29.34 -30.21
CA GLY A 284 20.46 29.04 -28.78
C GLY A 284 19.22 29.35 -27.94
N VAL A 285 18.47 30.41 -28.30
CA VAL A 285 17.15 30.69 -27.68
C VAL A 285 16.17 29.55 -27.93
N ALA A 286 16.07 29.06 -29.16
CA ALA A 286 15.15 27.99 -29.51
C ALA A 286 15.50 26.66 -28.81
N ALA A 287 16.79 26.41 -28.60
CA ALA A 287 17.30 25.27 -27.83
C ALA A 287 16.96 25.39 -26.34
N ALA A 288 17.25 26.53 -25.71
CA ALA A 288 16.92 26.76 -24.30
C ALA A 288 15.40 26.64 -24.03
N LEU A 289 14.57 27.20 -24.90
CA LEU A 289 13.11 27.11 -24.81
C LEU A 289 12.57 25.70 -25.10
N ALA A 290 13.38 24.77 -25.64
CA ALA A 290 12.96 23.39 -25.87
C ALA A 290 12.86 22.55 -24.61
N GLU A 291 13.70 22.82 -23.63
CA GLU A 291 13.66 22.11 -22.36
C GLU A 291 12.38 22.42 -21.54
N ALA A 292 11.74 23.57 -21.81
CA ALA A 292 10.49 23.97 -21.16
C ALA A 292 9.35 22.95 -21.34
N ASP A 293 9.30 22.26 -22.49
CA ASP A 293 8.28 21.26 -22.79
C ASP A 293 8.39 20.02 -21.90
N GLY A 294 9.61 19.63 -21.53
CA GLY A 294 9.88 18.54 -20.60
C GLY A 294 9.55 18.94 -19.17
N GLY A 295 10.03 20.12 -18.75
CA GLY A 295 9.83 20.63 -17.39
C GLY A 295 8.36 20.86 -17.03
N ARG A 296 7.53 21.38 -17.94
CA ARG A 296 6.09 21.65 -17.64
C ARG A 296 5.25 20.42 -17.33
N ARG A 297 5.74 19.22 -17.66
CA ARG A 297 5.03 17.94 -17.39
C ARG A 297 5.36 17.38 -16.01
N VAL A 298 6.39 17.91 -15.36
CA VAL A 298 6.86 17.47 -14.05
C VAL A 298 6.16 18.30 -12.98
N LEU A 299 5.34 17.65 -12.15
CA LEU A 299 4.63 18.31 -11.05
C LEU A 299 5.49 18.27 -9.78
N LEU A 300 5.86 19.44 -9.25
CA LEU A 300 6.69 19.53 -8.06
C LEU A 300 6.00 18.97 -6.82
N SER A 301 4.67 19.13 -6.73
CA SER A 301 3.84 18.55 -5.66
C SER A 301 3.86 17.03 -5.67
N GLU A 302 3.89 16.42 -6.86
CA GLU A 302 3.99 14.97 -7.02
C GLU A 302 5.38 14.45 -6.61
N LEU A 303 6.44 15.15 -6.99
CA LEU A 303 7.81 14.82 -6.58
C LEU A 303 7.98 14.88 -5.05
N ARG A 304 7.43 15.91 -4.41
CA ARG A 304 7.39 16.03 -2.94
C ARG A 304 6.66 14.85 -2.30
N SER A 305 5.46 14.54 -2.80
CA SER A 305 4.65 13.41 -2.32
C SER A 305 5.39 12.08 -2.46
N ARG A 306 6.00 11.83 -3.63
CA ARG A 306 6.79 10.62 -3.90
C ARG A 306 8.00 10.50 -2.95
N SER A 307 8.74 11.58 -2.72
CA SER A 307 9.87 11.58 -1.77
C SER A 307 9.42 11.29 -0.33
N GLN A 308 8.32 11.91 0.11
CA GLN A 308 7.75 11.66 1.45
C GLN A 308 7.26 10.22 1.59
N GLN A 309 6.58 9.69 0.57
CA GLN A 309 6.06 8.33 0.56
C GLN A 309 7.21 7.31 0.64
N LEU A 310 8.25 7.44 -0.19
CA LEU A 310 9.40 6.53 -0.15
C LEU A 310 10.08 6.52 1.22
N ARG A 311 10.24 7.69 1.84
CA ARG A 311 10.78 7.79 3.22
C ARG A 311 9.89 7.13 4.26
N ALA A 312 8.58 7.34 4.15
CA ALA A 312 7.62 6.72 5.05
C ALA A 312 7.67 5.19 4.93
N ASP A 313 7.81 4.67 3.72
CA ASP A 313 7.86 3.23 3.46
C ASP A 313 9.15 2.59 3.97
N VAL A 314 10.30 3.25 3.79
CA VAL A 314 11.59 2.80 4.34
C VAL A 314 11.55 2.80 5.87
N ARG A 315 11.02 3.86 6.49
CA ARG A 315 10.82 3.92 7.94
C ARG A 315 9.86 2.84 8.43
N ALA A 316 8.75 2.62 7.73
CA ALA A 316 7.81 1.57 8.07
C ALA A 316 8.46 0.18 8.03
N ALA A 317 9.28 -0.09 7.01
CA ALA A 317 10.04 -1.33 6.90
C ALA A 317 11.00 -1.54 8.09
N GLN A 318 11.74 -0.49 8.47
CA GLN A 318 12.61 -0.53 9.65
C GLN A 318 11.82 -0.83 10.93
N THR A 319 10.73 -0.07 11.19
CA THR A 319 9.92 -0.29 12.39
C THR A 319 9.29 -1.68 12.46
N GLU A 320 8.96 -2.28 11.32
CA GLU A 320 8.39 -3.63 11.28
C GLU A 320 9.47 -4.70 11.55
N ALA A 321 10.71 -4.49 11.12
CA ALA A 321 11.83 -5.35 11.47
C ALA A 321 12.10 -5.33 12.99
N ASP A 322 12.15 -4.13 13.59
CA ASP A 322 12.39 -3.97 15.03
C ASP A 322 11.25 -4.59 15.87
N ARG A 323 9.99 -4.42 15.43
CA ARG A 323 8.83 -5.06 16.09
C ARG A 323 8.85 -6.58 15.98
N GLU A 324 9.26 -7.12 14.83
CA GLU A 324 9.34 -8.57 14.68
C GLU A 324 10.45 -9.17 15.54
N GLU A 325 11.59 -8.50 15.62
CA GLU A 325 12.70 -8.90 16.48
C GLU A 325 12.28 -8.94 17.96
N ALA A 326 11.55 -7.93 18.43
CA ALA A 326 11.00 -7.90 19.78
C ALA A 326 9.98 -9.04 20.03
N ASP A 327 9.09 -9.29 19.07
CA ASP A 327 8.09 -10.36 19.18
C ASP A 327 8.72 -11.75 19.18
N VAL A 328 9.76 -11.95 18.36
CA VAL A 328 10.52 -13.20 18.26
C VAL A 328 11.30 -13.46 19.55
N ALA A 329 12.03 -12.46 20.07
CA ALA A 329 12.73 -12.56 21.35
C ALA A 329 11.78 -12.90 22.51
N LYS A 330 10.59 -12.28 22.53
CA LYS A 330 9.57 -12.60 23.53
C LYS A 330 9.05 -14.02 23.41
N ALA A 331 8.76 -14.49 22.19
CA ALA A 331 8.27 -15.85 21.97
C ALA A 331 9.29 -16.92 22.37
N GLU A 332 10.59 -16.63 22.21
CA GLU A 332 11.69 -17.51 22.63
C GLU A 332 11.82 -17.58 24.15
N ALA A 333 11.77 -16.44 24.83
CA ALA A 333 11.79 -16.40 26.29
C ALA A 333 10.60 -17.18 26.89
N GLU A 334 9.40 -17.07 26.29
CA GLU A 334 8.22 -17.83 26.70
C GLU A 334 8.41 -19.35 26.45
N ALA A 335 9.05 -19.73 25.34
CA ALA A 335 9.34 -21.13 25.03
C ALA A 335 10.39 -21.75 25.97
N GLU A 336 11.44 -21.00 26.33
CA GLU A 336 12.47 -21.42 27.30
C GLU A 336 11.90 -21.55 28.72
N ALA A 337 11.02 -20.63 29.13
CA ALA A 337 10.30 -20.71 30.41
C ALA A 337 9.35 -21.93 30.47
N ALA A 338 8.71 -22.26 29.34
CA ALA A 338 7.87 -23.46 29.24
C ALA A 338 8.70 -24.75 29.26
N ALA A 339 9.87 -24.78 28.61
CA ALA A 339 10.76 -25.93 28.60
C ALA A 339 11.38 -26.19 29.99
N SER A 340 11.80 -25.14 30.71
CA SER A 340 12.34 -25.26 32.06
C SER A 340 11.30 -25.70 33.09
N SER A 341 10.04 -25.24 32.98
CA SER A 341 8.95 -25.71 33.85
C SER A 341 8.46 -27.12 33.55
N ALA A 342 8.60 -27.60 32.30
CA ALA A 342 8.32 -28.99 31.92
C ALA A 342 9.40 -29.97 32.40
N ALA A 343 10.67 -29.54 32.43
CA ALA A 343 11.78 -30.34 32.95
C ALA A 343 11.77 -30.49 34.49
N ALA A 344 11.03 -29.64 35.21
CA ALA A 344 10.94 -29.64 36.67
C ALA A 344 9.91 -30.64 37.27
N LYS A 345 9.27 -31.49 36.45
CA LYS A 345 8.42 -32.59 36.95
C LYS A 345 9.09 -33.96 36.72
N PRO A 346 9.79 -34.53 37.71
CA PRO A 346 10.13 -35.94 37.68
C PRO A 346 8.90 -36.78 38.06
N GLY A 347 8.68 -37.89 37.37
CA GLY A 347 7.59 -38.82 37.60
C GLY A 347 7.70 -39.52 38.95
N ALA A 348 6.55 -39.84 39.54
CA ALA A 348 6.43 -40.77 40.64
C ALA A 348 5.25 -41.69 40.35
N ASP A 349 5.55 -42.88 39.83
CA ASP A 349 4.67 -44.06 39.90
C ASP A 349 5.21 -45.02 40.98
N SER A 350 4.30 -45.40 41.87
CA SER A 350 4.24 -46.58 42.76
C SER A 350 5.43 -46.94 43.69
N ALA A 351 5.18 -46.87 45.01
CA ALA A 351 5.51 -47.95 45.96
C ALA A 351 4.70 -47.79 47.27
N ASP A 352 4.40 -48.93 47.88
CA ASP A 352 3.40 -49.24 48.88
C ASP A 352 3.87 -49.01 50.35
N ALA A 353 2.89 -49.01 51.26
CA ALA A 353 2.95 -49.28 52.71
C ALA A 353 3.79 -48.40 53.66
N ALA A 354 3.11 -47.64 54.54
CA ALA A 354 3.05 -47.86 55.99
C ALA A 354 2.61 -46.58 56.75
N ALA A 355 1.53 -46.69 57.52
CA ALA A 355 1.13 -45.68 58.52
C ALA A 355 2.15 -45.66 59.70
N PRO A 356 2.25 -44.54 60.43
CA PRO A 356 1.47 -44.48 61.68
C PRO A 356 0.81 -43.11 62.00
N GLU A 357 -0.09 -43.23 62.98
CA GLU A 357 -1.07 -42.38 63.67
C GLU A 357 -0.89 -40.84 63.87
N PRO A 358 -1.99 -40.14 64.24
CA PRO A 358 -2.07 -38.68 64.30
C PRO A 358 -1.76 -38.12 65.70
N ALA A 359 -1.03 -37.01 65.78
CA ALA A 359 -0.79 -36.31 67.03
C ALA A 359 -1.18 -34.81 66.96
N ALA A 360 -2.17 -34.49 67.78
CA ALA A 360 -2.37 -33.26 68.55
C ALA A 360 -2.61 -31.93 67.81
N ALA A 361 -3.90 -31.56 67.82
CA ALA A 361 -4.34 -30.17 67.81
C ALA A 361 -3.94 -29.46 69.12
N THR A 362 -3.44 -28.23 69.00
CA THR A 362 -3.38 -27.24 70.10
C THR A 362 -4.14 -25.98 69.68
N PRO A 363 -5.01 -25.42 70.55
CA PRO A 363 -5.93 -24.33 70.22
C PRO A 363 -5.26 -22.93 70.29
N PRO A 364 -5.77 -21.92 69.56
CA PRO A 364 -5.37 -20.54 69.80
C PRO A 364 -6.08 -19.96 71.04
N PRO A 365 -5.42 -19.05 71.79
CA PRO A 365 -5.99 -18.45 72.99
C PRO A 365 -7.12 -17.46 72.66
N ALA A 366 -8.16 -17.52 73.50
CA ALA A 366 -9.27 -16.59 73.55
C ALA A 366 -8.80 -15.22 74.07
N GLY A 367 -9.22 -14.15 73.40
CA GLY A 367 -9.04 -12.78 73.87
C GLY A 367 -8.82 -11.78 72.74
N GLY A 368 -9.89 -11.44 72.02
CA GLY A 368 -9.85 -10.41 70.98
C GLY A 368 -11.27 -10.04 70.51
N ASP A 369 -11.59 -8.75 70.63
CA ASP A 369 -12.88 -8.11 70.39
C ASP A 369 -13.55 -8.52 69.03
N PRO A 370 -14.78 -9.05 69.03
CA PRO A 370 -15.47 -9.49 67.79
C PRO A 370 -15.73 -8.34 66.80
N MET A 371 -15.70 -7.07 67.25
CA MET A 371 -15.86 -5.91 66.37
C MET A 371 -14.60 -5.64 65.51
N ALA A 372 -13.42 -5.99 66.01
CA ALA A 372 -12.15 -5.81 65.29
C ALA A 372 -11.98 -6.81 64.13
N ALA A 373 -12.48 -8.04 64.28
CA ALA A 373 -12.48 -9.06 63.22
C ALA A 373 -13.49 -8.73 62.09
N LEU A 374 -14.61 -8.09 62.40
CA LEU A 374 -15.60 -7.64 61.41
C LEU A 374 -15.10 -6.44 60.61
N LEU A 375 -14.43 -5.47 61.26
CA LEU A 375 -13.86 -4.28 60.60
C LEU A 375 -12.65 -4.61 59.69
N ALA A 376 -11.90 -5.68 59.99
CA ALA A 376 -10.86 -6.21 59.10
C ALA A 376 -11.45 -6.88 57.84
N SER A 377 -12.61 -7.54 57.96
CA SER A 377 -13.32 -8.16 56.84
C SER A 377 -13.95 -7.12 55.90
N ILE A 378 -14.44 -5.98 56.44
CA ILE A 378 -15.05 -4.89 55.64
C ILE A 378 -13.98 -4.07 54.89
N ARG A 379 -12.78 -3.86 55.45
CA ARG A 379 -11.67 -3.19 54.72
C ARG A 379 -11.16 -3.96 53.49
N SER A 380 -11.39 -5.28 53.42
CA SER A 380 -11.00 -6.09 52.26
C SER A 380 -12.03 -6.08 51.11
N ARG A 381 -13.23 -5.52 51.31
CA ARG A 381 -14.32 -5.47 50.30
C ARG A 381 -14.56 -4.08 49.69
N GLY A 382 -13.79 -3.06 50.08
CA GLY A 382 -13.98 -1.68 49.66
C GLY A 382 -12.89 -1.12 48.75
N ALA A 383 -12.45 -1.84 47.71
CA ALA A 383 -11.52 -1.27 46.72
C ALA A 383 -11.55 -1.99 45.36
N ARG A 384 -12.72 -2.14 44.71
CA ARG A 384 -12.80 -2.36 43.25
C ARG A 384 -14.06 -1.71 42.67
N LYS A 385 -14.02 -0.40 42.46
CA LYS A 385 -14.79 0.27 41.41
C LYS A 385 -14.00 1.50 40.95
N GLY A 386 -13.52 1.45 39.71
CA GLY A 386 -12.85 2.58 39.06
C GLY A 386 -11.72 2.14 38.14
N ALA A 387 -11.94 2.30 36.84
CA ALA A 387 -10.99 2.20 35.72
C ALA A 387 -10.57 0.79 35.22
N GLY A 388 -10.86 0.54 33.93
CA GLY A 388 -10.46 -0.65 33.18
C GLY A 388 -11.28 -0.74 31.89
N SER A 389 -11.04 0.15 30.92
CA SER A 389 -10.26 -0.13 29.70
C SER A 389 -10.71 -1.39 28.97
N ALA A 390 -11.23 -1.18 27.76
CA ALA A 390 -11.65 -2.15 26.77
C ALA A 390 -10.85 -3.46 26.80
N GLY A 391 -11.47 -4.52 27.34
CA GLY A 391 -10.97 -5.88 27.27
C GLY A 391 -11.13 -6.44 25.86
N ALA A 392 -10.12 -6.23 25.01
CA ALA A 392 -9.82 -7.19 23.96
C ALA A 392 -9.19 -8.41 24.65
N GLY A 393 -9.99 -9.46 24.85
CA GLY A 393 -9.54 -10.69 25.47
C GLY A 393 -8.34 -11.28 24.73
N LYS A 394 -7.18 -11.28 25.38
CA LYS A 394 -6.07 -12.19 25.03
C LYS A 394 -6.60 -13.63 25.17
N PRO A 395 -6.50 -14.48 24.14
CA PRO A 395 -6.71 -15.90 24.36
C PRO A 395 -5.63 -16.41 25.33
N LYS A 396 -6.08 -17.08 26.38
CA LYS A 396 -5.27 -17.73 27.41
C LYS A 396 -4.27 -18.67 26.72
N ALA A 397 -2.98 -18.48 26.97
CA ALA A 397 -1.94 -19.43 26.61
C ALA A 397 -2.20 -20.74 27.36
N GLN A 398 -2.79 -21.72 26.68
CA GLN A 398 -2.84 -23.10 27.15
C GLN A 398 -1.49 -23.74 26.82
N GLY A 399 -0.67 -23.92 27.85
CA GLY A 399 0.49 -24.79 27.79
C GLY A 399 0.04 -26.24 27.57
N ALA A 400 0.33 -26.77 26.39
CA ALA A 400 0.42 -28.19 26.10
C ALA A 400 1.16 -28.32 24.77
N ALA A 401 2.15 -29.21 24.71
CA ALA A 401 2.84 -29.59 23.49
C ALA A 401 1.84 -29.77 22.32
N SER A 402 2.18 -29.19 21.16
CA SER A 402 1.31 -29.06 19.99
C SER A 402 0.65 -30.38 19.60
N ARG A 403 -0.63 -30.55 19.94
CA ARG A 403 -1.46 -31.66 19.45
C ARG A 403 -1.89 -31.51 17.97
N PHE A 404 -1.40 -30.46 17.31
CA PHE A 404 -1.64 -30.16 15.90
C PHE A 404 -0.30 -30.19 15.12
N PRO A 405 -0.03 -31.20 14.29
CA PRO A 405 1.22 -31.34 13.52
C PRO A 405 1.28 -30.41 12.28
N TYR A 406 0.72 -29.20 12.37
CA TYR A 406 0.50 -28.30 11.25
C TYR A 406 1.37 -27.05 11.42
N GLU A 407 2.67 -27.20 11.11
CA GLU A 407 3.67 -26.21 11.46
C GLU A 407 3.44 -24.87 10.74
N LEU A 408 3.19 -23.85 11.54
CA LEU A 408 3.34 -22.43 11.24
C LEU A 408 4.70 -22.16 10.58
N PRO A 409 4.93 -21.00 9.94
CA PRO A 409 6.31 -20.57 9.73
C PRO A 409 7.04 -20.66 11.06
N THR A 410 8.17 -21.35 11.05
CA THR A 410 8.90 -21.69 12.27
C THR A 410 9.38 -20.41 12.95
N LEU A 411 9.68 -20.46 14.25
CA LEU A 411 10.38 -19.34 14.90
C LEU A 411 11.67 -19.00 14.14
N ALA A 412 12.33 -19.98 13.53
CA ALA A 412 13.49 -19.76 12.66
C ALA A 412 13.14 -18.94 11.40
N ASP A 413 12.01 -19.20 10.74
CA ASP A 413 11.56 -18.39 9.59
C ASP A 413 11.26 -16.96 10.01
N ARG A 414 10.67 -16.76 11.19
CA ARG A 414 10.38 -15.43 11.74
C ARG A 414 11.65 -14.66 12.13
N ARG A 415 12.66 -15.35 12.69
CA ARG A 415 14.00 -14.82 12.98
C ARG A 415 14.72 -14.31 11.72
N ALA A 416 14.45 -14.90 10.56
CA ALA A 416 15.10 -14.50 9.31
C ALA A 416 14.65 -13.11 8.81
N PHE A 417 13.38 -12.75 9.03
CA PHE A 417 12.77 -11.55 8.46
C PHE A 417 13.52 -10.24 8.82
N PRO A 418 13.85 -9.95 10.09
CA PRO A 418 14.63 -8.76 10.43
C PRO A 418 15.97 -8.70 9.72
N GLY A 419 16.67 -9.84 9.58
CA GLY A 419 17.96 -9.91 8.87
C GLY A 419 17.84 -9.55 7.39
N VAL A 420 16.80 -10.04 6.72
CA VAL A 420 16.51 -9.72 5.31
C VAL A 420 16.26 -8.22 5.14
N VAL A 421 15.44 -7.63 6.01
CA VAL A 421 15.14 -6.19 5.97
C VAL A 421 16.41 -5.38 6.23
N ARG A 422 17.15 -5.67 7.31
CA ARG A 422 18.39 -4.96 7.67
C ARG A 422 19.47 -5.05 6.58
N ALA A 423 19.51 -6.12 5.79
CA ALA A 423 20.45 -6.24 4.67
C ALA A 423 20.13 -5.26 3.52
N LYS A 424 18.85 -5.00 3.23
CA LYS A 424 18.42 -4.10 2.14
C LYS A 424 18.20 -2.65 2.60
N LEU A 425 18.02 -2.44 3.89
CA LEU A 425 17.64 -1.15 4.47
C LEU A 425 18.63 -0.01 4.17
N PRO A 426 19.97 -0.18 4.31
CA PRO A 426 20.92 0.91 4.05
C PRO A 426 20.86 1.43 2.62
N ALA A 427 20.73 0.53 1.63
CA ALA A 427 20.58 0.91 0.24
C ALA A 427 19.28 1.67 -0.01
N ALA A 428 18.17 1.22 0.59
CA ALA A 428 16.88 1.90 0.46
C ALA A 428 16.88 3.30 1.13
N ILE A 429 17.55 3.45 2.27
CA ILE A 429 17.73 4.76 2.93
C ILE A 429 18.52 5.71 2.02
N ALA A 430 19.64 5.24 1.48
CA ALA A 430 20.48 6.05 0.59
C ALA A 430 19.70 6.51 -0.67
N GLU A 431 18.87 5.63 -1.26
CA GLU A 431 18.02 6.01 -2.40
C GLU A 431 16.92 7.02 -2.02
N ALA A 432 16.34 6.89 -0.83
CA ALA A 432 15.36 7.86 -0.32
C ALA A 432 15.97 9.24 -0.05
N GLU A 433 17.18 9.28 0.51
CA GLU A 433 17.95 10.51 0.75
C GLU A 433 18.39 11.16 -0.57
N ARG A 434 18.82 10.34 -1.54
CA ARG A 434 19.14 10.80 -2.89
C ARG A 434 17.95 11.48 -3.56
N LEU A 435 16.78 10.84 -3.52
CA LEU A 435 15.56 11.43 -4.09
C LEU A 435 15.19 12.74 -3.38
N GLU A 436 15.24 12.80 -2.04
CA GLU A 436 15.00 14.06 -1.33
C GLU A 436 15.97 15.16 -1.76
N ALA A 437 17.26 14.87 -1.84
CA ALA A 437 18.26 15.86 -2.24
C ALA A 437 17.95 16.42 -3.64
N SER A 438 17.62 15.55 -4.61
CA SER A 438 17.22 15.96 -5.94
C SER A 438 15.89 16.74 -5.97
N VAL A 439 14.95 16.44 -5.07
CA VAL A 439 13.72 17.23 -4.93
C VAL A 439 14.03 18.62 -4.41
N LYS A 440 14.88 18.76 -3.38
CA LYS A 440 15.30 20.08 -2.86
C LYS A 440 15.98 20.93 -3.93
N GLU A 441 16.90 20.34 -4.69
CA GLU A 441 17.56 21.01 -5.81
C GLU A 441 16.55 21.47 -6.88
N ALA A 442 15.56 20.64 -7.20
CA ALA A 442 14.50 21.01 -8.14
C ALA A 442 13.59 22.14 -7.61
N GLU A 443 13.33 22.17 -6.29
CA GLU A 443 12.60 23.26 -5.63
C GLU A 443 13.38 24.58 -5.69
N GLU A 444 14.67 24.56 -5.40
CA GLU A 444 15.54 25.73 -5.49
C GLU A 444 15.64 26.25 -6.94
N ALA A 445 15.75 25.35 -7.92
CA ALA A 445 15.74 25.69 -9.33
C ALA A 445 14.39 26.31 -9.77
N ALA A 446 13.28 25.81 -9.23
CA ALA A 446 11.94 26.36 -9.49
C ALA A 446 11.78 27.77 -8.90
N VAL A 447 12.26 28.01 -7.67
CA VAL A 447 12.27 29.35 -7.05
C VAL A 447 13.11 30.31 -7.87
N THR A 448 14.33 29.89 -8.24
CA THR A 448 15.24 30.68 -9.09
C THR A 448 14.57 31.06 -10.43
N LEU A 449 13.83 30.13 -11.04
CA LEU A 449 13.10 30.37 -12.28
C LEU A 449 11.99 31.41 -12.11
N ALA A 450 11.21 31.33 -11.03
CA ALA A 450 10.15 32.30 -10.74
C ALA A 450 10.71 33.70 -10.51
N GLU A 451 11.74 33.80 -9.65
CA GLU A 451 12.44 35.07 -9.37
C GLU A 451 13.08 35.67 -10.62
N PHE A 452 13.64 34.84 -11.50
CA PHE A 452 14.23 35.28 -12.77
C PHE A 452 13.22 36.04 -13.66
N PHE A 453 11.94 35.67 -13.61
CA PHE A 453 10.86 36.36 -14.34
C PHE A 453 10.08 37.35 -13.48
N ALA A 454 10.55 37.64 -12.27
CA ALA A 454 9.87 38.48 -11.28
C ALA A 454 8.43 38.01 -10.95
N GLU A 455 8.20 36.69 -11.02
CA GLU A 455 6.98 36.05 -10.55
C GLU A 455 7.14 35.68 -9.07
N ASP A 456 6.04 35.68 -8.31
CA ASP A 456 6.07 35.30 -6.90
C ASP A 456 6.10 33.75 -6.76
N PRO A 457 7.15 33.16 -6.17
CA PRO A 457 7.28 31.71 -6.01
C PRO A 457 6.19 31.09 -5.12
N ALA A 458 5.52 31.89 -4.27
CA ALA A 458 4.46 31.40 -3.40
C ALA A 458 3.13 31.22 -4.14
N SER A 459 2.85 32.06 -5.14
CA SER A 459 1.60 32.04 -5.91
C SER A 459 1.75 31.40 -7.28
N THR A 460 2.95 31.41 -7.86
CA THR A 460 3.20 30.94 -9.22
C THR A 460 3.97 29.63 -9.20
N THR A 461 3.35 28.59 -9.75
CA THR A 461 4.00 27.28 -9.82
C THR A 461 4.99 27.23 -10.99
N PRO A 462 6.11 26.49 -10.88
CA PRO A 462 7.09 26.40 -11.97
C PRO A 462 6.48 25.82 -13.24
N GLU A 463 5.49 24.94 -13.13
CA GLU A 463 4.79 24.35 -14.27
C GLU A 463 4.01 25.40 -15.06
N HIS A 464 3.46 26.41 -14.37
CA HIS A 464 2.80 27.53 -15.03
C HIS A 464 3.81 28.36 -15.86
N VAL A 465 4.92 28.76 -15.25
CA VAL A 465 6.01 29.52 -15.92
C VAL A 465 6.52 28.74 -17.13
N LEU A 466 6.82 27.46 -16.96
CA LEU A 466 7.31 26.59 -18.03
C LEU A 466 6.25 26.36 -19.12
N SER A 467 4.96 26.34 -18.78
CA SER A 467 3.87 26.24 -19.77
C SER A 467 3.76 27.48 -20.66
N VAL A 468 3.90 28.68 -20.07
CA VAL A 468 3.94 29.94 -20.83
C VAL A 468 5.16 29.95 -21.76
N LEU A 469 6.33 29.57 -21.24
CA LEU A 469 7.56 29.50 -22.02
C LEU A 469 7.52 28.45 -23.13
N ALA A 470 6.93 27.27 -22.90
CA ALA A 470 6.74 26.24 -23.92
C ALA A 470 5.79 26.73 -25.03
N SER A 471 4.72 27.45 -24.66
CA SER A 471 3.81 28.07 -25.63
C SER A 471 4.53 29.12 -26.48
N PHE A 472 5.36 29.95 -25.83
CA PHE A 472 6.22 30.90 -26.51
C PHE A 472 7.26 30.23 -27.41
N ALA A 473 7.85 29.11 -26.99
CA ALA A 473 8.84 28.34 -27.73
C ALA A 473 8.31 27.90 -29.10
N ALA A 474 7.07 27.39 -29.14
CA ALA A 474 6.43 26.99 -30.39
C ALA A 474 6.26 28.17 -31.37
N MET A 475 5.85 29.33 -30.86
CA MET A 475 5.72 30.55 -31.66
C MET A 475 7.07 31.06 -32.16
N TYR A 476 8.08 31.07 -31.28
CA TYR A 476 9.43 31.51 -31.60
C TYR A 476 10.08 30.62 -32.67
N ARG A 477 9.97 29.29 -32.55
CA ARG A 477 10.49 28.35 -33.57
C ARG A 477 9.85 28.55 -34.94
N ALA A 478 8.53 28.78 -34.99
CA ALA A 478 7.82 29.03 -36.24
C ALA A 478 8.30 30.33 -36.92
N SER A 479 8.48 31.38 -36.13
CA SER A 479 9.04 32.66 -36.55
C SER A 479 10.49 32.49 -37.05
N LEU A 480 11.35 31.82 -36.27
CA LEU A 480 12.76 31.57 -36.59
C LEU A 480 12.92 30.78 -37.90
N ALA A 481 12.14 29.70 -38.07
CA ALA A 481 12.16 28.91 -39.30
C ALA A 481 11.72 29.72 -40.53
N THR A 482 10.82 30.68 -40.34
CA THR A 482 10.37 31.58 -41.41
C THR A 482 11.45 32.63 -41.73
N ALA A 483 12.08 33.20 -40.71
CA ALA A 483 13.18 34.16 -40.86
C ALA A 483 14.39 33.52 -41.56
N MET A 484 14.80 32.32 -41.16
CA MET A 484 15.88 31.57 -41.82
C MET A 484 15.56 31.22 -43.28
N ARG A 485 14.32 30.81 -43.59
CA ARG A 485 13.90 30.56 -44.97
C ARG A 485 14.00 31.82 -45.83
N LYS A 486 13.57 32.97 -45.31
CA LYS A 486 13.70 34.27 -45.98
C LYS A 486 15.17 34.67 -46.17
N ALA A 487 16.00 34.49 -45.15
CA ALA A 487 17.44 34.79 -45.22
C ALA A 487 18.16 33.94 -46.28
N ARG A 488 17.89 32.63 -46.32
CA ARG A 488 18.43 31.72 -47.35
C ARG A 488 17.96 32.08 -48.76
N ALA A 489 16.68 32.43 -48.91
CA ALA A 489 16.14 32.86 -50.20
C ALA A 489 16.76 34.18 -50.69
N ALA A 490 17.03 35.12 -49.78
CA ALA A 490 17.73 36.36 -50.10
C ALA A 490 19.18 36.11 -50.50
N ALA A 491 19.90 35.24 -49.78
CA ALA A 491 21.28 34.87 -50.09
C ALA A 491 21.42 34.14 -51.44
N LYS A 492 20.41 33.38 -51.88
CA LYS A 492 20.39 32.73 -53.20
C LYS A 492 20.11 33.71 -54.36
N ARG A 493 19.52 34.87 -54.07
CA ARG A 493 19.21 35.91 -55.06
C ARG A 493 20.35 36.90 -55.27
N GLN A 494 21.24 37.01 -54.29
CA GLN A 494 22.53 37.71 -54.38
C GLN A 494 23.54 36.78 -55.04
#